data_AF-A0A938NTS9-F1
#
_entry.id   AF-A0A938NTS9-F1
#
_cell.length_a   1.000
_cell.length_b   1.000
_cell.length_c   1.000
_cell.angle_alpha   90.00
_cell.angle_beta   90.00
_cell.angle_gamma   90.00
#
_symmetry.space_group_name_H-M   'P 1'
#
loop_
_entity.id
_entity.type
_entity.pdbx_description
1 polymer ?
#
loop_
_entity_poly.entity_id
_entity_poly.type
_entity_poly.pdbx_seq_one_letter_code
_entity_poly.pdbx_strand_id
1 'polypeptide(L)'
;MVNKQIRSRVGRRFKHTALISTIVLISSLWSTGWSAKIVYPWRATTAIVKAGETFDVLFIADSGQTINSVQLEGPYNTEKPSISQVSGSWVYDKVSGNTYNRKITVTVPASAPEDRYNLVVKTSTGDVISKSAVKVVKQYQSSYYIVHMSDGDRYLRGVNATNTMKKVSAILNYASIMDAQMVIETGDLLYGADDYNPIRCDQMYDGIASLGINGIYDSFAPTFMVIGNHDNPTDASTYDSAKASQYFNTYHGMSYYTFSYGNGRFMMLNDFGATVSANEAKAWLNTVGSGNFRLGAFHGPTGTGPNLLTTQSGMTLGLAGHTHTTSANPEPNNTYVASDVLQNFQFNVYKINNDTGAITLPTGSKAYTDAILNMTDRGNPALWQLKLMLNYARTNNGTSISNSATITNKFNFPIDGARIRFVMPKGNTYTVSAGTIQQQFDGTTYRIVDVKVNVAAINTAVVTINASPINQVSVPNVINQTEAAAKSSITGAGLTVGGVSSNYHATVAAGIIYSQTPGAGTLVASNSSVALAVSKGPVPEVSVPNVINLTEAAAKSSITSAGLTVSGVSSNYHATVAAGLIYSQTPGAGAMVASNSSVALAVSKGQSNQPPSFVSDPFSMASANEASAYRG
;
A
#
# COMPACT_ATOMS: atom_id res chain seq x y z
N MET A 1 0.89 55.37 -43.59
CA MET A 1 2.16 55.82 -42.97
C MET A 1 2.39 54.90 -41.75
N VAL A 2 3.50 54.18 -41.54
CA VAL A 2 4.92 54.62 -41.49
C VAL A 2 5.06 55.65 -40.36
N ASN A 3 5.78 55.47 -39.24
CA ASN A 3 6.84 54.55 -38.79
C ASN A 3 6.93 54.65 -37.22
N LYS A 4 7.71 53.91 -36.38
CA LYS A 4 8.42 52.59 -36.42
C LYS A 4 9.01 52.26 -35.02
N GLN A 5 9.02 50.98 -34.61
CA GLN A 5 10.03 50.31 -33.73
C GLN A 5 10.33 50.89 -32.31
N ILE A 6 11.00 50.19 -31.37
CA ILE A 6 11.79 48.93 -31.30
C ILE A 6 11.21 48.05 -30.14
N ARG A 7 11.10 46.71 -30.10
CA ARG A 7 11.48 45.52 -30.91
C ARG A 7 12.87 44.85 -30.78
N SER A 8 13.23 44.37 -29.59
CA SER A 8 14.13 43.21 -29.37
C SER A 8 13.41 42.11 -28.55
N ARG A 9 13.25 40.83 -28.97
CA ARG A 9 14.19 39.75 -29.45
C ARG A 9 14.91 39.05 -28.28
N VAL A 10 15.08 37.72 -28.17
CA VAL A 10 14.88 36.50 -29.04
C VAL A 10 14.33 35.33 -28.15
N GLY A 11 13.63 34.27 -28.60
CA GLY A 11 13.03 34.01 -29.92
C GLY A 11 13.03 32.56 -30.49
N ARG A 12 13.26 31.47 -29.72
CA ARG A 12 13.16 30.05 -30.21
C ARG A 12 12.59 29.08 -29.16
N ARG A 13 12.05 27.88 -29.45
CA ARG A 13 11.24 27.25 -30.54
C ARG A 13 11.55 25.73 -30.63
N PHE A 14 10.50 24.89 -30.52
CA PHE A 14 10.42 23.47 -30.97
C PHE A 14 11.33 22.46 -30.21
N LYS A 15 11.02 21.15 -30.09
CA LYS A 15 9.96 20.27 -30.65
C LYS A 15 9.16 19.64 -29.47
N HIS A 16 7.88 19.25 -29.54
CA HIS A 16 7.20 18.32 -30.47
C HIS A 16 7.63 16.84 -30.38
N THR A 17 7.11 16.16 -29.35
CA THR A 17 6.55 14.79 -29.41
C THR A 17 5.11 14.90 -28.89
N ALA A 18 4.16 15.30 -29.73
CA ALA A 18 3.41 14.38 -30.59
C ALA A 18 2.57 13.39 -29.77
N LEU A 19 1.34 13.80 -29.41
CA LEU A 19 0.27 12.84 -29.15
C LEU A 19 0.05 12.05 -30.45
N ILE A 20 0.35 10.75 -30.43
CA ILE A 20 -0.08 9.85 -31.49
C ILE A 20 -1.46 9.32 -31.09
N SER A 21 -2.50 10.05 -31.50
CA SER A 21 -3.89 9.61 -31.41
C SER A 21 -4.19 8.57 -32.51
N THR A 22 -3.54 7.41 -32.46
CA THR A 22 -3.95 6.28 -33.30
C THR A 22 -5.22 5.68 -32.72
N ILE A 23 -6.33 5.83 -33.45
CA ILE A 23 -7.52 5.01 -33.22
C ILE A 23 -7.18 3.58 -33.65
N VAL A 24 -6.76 2.77 -32.68
CA VAL A 24 -6.52 1.34 -32.87
C VAL A 24 -7.83 0.60 -32.60
N LEU A 25 -8.64 0.40 -33.65
CA LEU A 25 -9.70 -0.60 -33.62
C LEU A 25 -9.05 -2.00 -33.67
N ILE A 26 -8.62 -2.51 -32.53
CA ILE A 26 -8.41 -3.95 -32.35
C ILE A 26 -9.77 -4.58 -32.08
N SER A 27 -10.38 -5.12 -33.13
CA SER A 27 -11.46 -6.10 -33.02
C SER A 27 -10.88 -7.46 -32.62
N SER A 28 -10.32 -7.56 -31.42
CA SER A 28 -9.82 -8.83 -30.88
C SER A 28 -10.98 -9.76 -30.56
N LEU A 29 -11.18 -10.77 -31.41
CA LEU A 29 -12.02 -11.92 -31.10
C LEU A 29 -11.51 -12.59 -29.81
N TRP A 30 -12.47 -12.98 -28.98
CA TRP A 30 -12.29 -13.34 -27.58
C TRP A 30 -11.25 -14.45 -27.35
N SER A 31 -10.19 -14.10 -26.62
CA SER A 31 -9.59 -15.01 -25.64
C SER A 31 -9.58 -14.30 -24.29
N THR A 32 -10.13 -14.94 -23.25
CA THR A 32 -10.24 -14.36 -21.91
C THR A 32 -8.92 -14.49 -21.17
N GLY A 33 -7.89 -13.80 -21.68
CA GLY A 33 -6.64 -13.59 -20.96
C GLY A 33 -6.92 -12.76 -19.71
N TRP A 34 -6.68 -13.35 -18.54
CA TRP A 34 -6.70 -12.60 -17.29
C TRP A 34 -5.55 -11.58 -17.37
N SER A 35 -5.81 -10.36 -16.91
CA SER A 35 -4.80 -9.30 -16.82
C SER A 35 -4.52 -9.00 -15.35
N ALA A 36 -3.25 -8.79 -15.01
CA ALA A 36 -2.82 -8.73 -13.63
C ALA A 36 -3.54 -7.63 -12.84
N LYS A 37 -4.12 -8.00 -11.69
CA LYS A 37 -5.08 -7.17 -10.96
C LYS A 37 -4.88 -7.25 -9.45
N ILE A 38 -4.90 -6.08 -8.81
CA ILE A 38 -5.07 -5.95 -7.36
C ILE A 38 -6.56 -6.17 -7.04
N VAL A 39 -6.85 -7.16 -6.19
CA VAL A 39 -8.21 -7.46 -5.69
C VAL A 39 -8.47 -6.69 -4.39
N TYR A 40 -7.46 -6.60 -3.53
CA TYR A 40 -7.50 -5.81 -2.30
C TYR A 40 -6.09 -5.27 -1.97
N PRO A 41 -5.97 -4.03 -1.46
CA PRO A 41 -7.01 -3.00 -1.41
C PRO A 41 -7.26 -2.40 -2.81
N TRP A 42 -8.53 -2.26 -3.18
CA TRP A 42 -8.99 -1.73 -4.48
C TRP A 42 -10.33 -1.02 -4.35
N ARG A 43 -10.43 0.15 -5.00
CA ARG A 43 -11.64 0.98 -5.21
C ARG A 43 -12.54 1.16 -3.98
N ALA A 44 -13.53 0.30 -3.76
CA ALA A 44 -14.45 0.35 -2.62
C ALA A 44 -13.76 0.03 -1.27
N THR A 45 -12.53 -0.50 -1.31
CA THR A 45 -11.75 -0.94 -0.16
C THR A 45 -10.42 -0.19 -0.05
N THR A 46 -10.06 0.23 1.16
CA THR A 46 -8.75 0.80 1.50
C THR A 46 -8.11 -0.02 2.62
N ALA A 47 -6.80 -0.30 2.56
CA ALA A 47 -6.07 -0.79 3.71
C ALA A 47 -5.68 0.37 4.63
N ILE A 48 -6.19 0.42 5.87
CA ILE A 48 -5.66 1.30 6.91
C ILE A 48 -4.59 0.53 7.69
N VAL A 49 -3.40 1.10 7.84
CA VAL A 49 -2.25 0.42 8.45
C VAL A 49 -1.38 1.42 9.20
N LYS A 50 -0.88 1.05 10.38
CA LYS A 50 0.07 1.88 11.13
C LYS A 50 1.46 1.82 10.47
N ALA A 51 2.19 2.92 10.46
CA ALA A 51 3.61 2.91 10.07
C ALA A 51 4.39 1.89 10.93
N GLY A 52 5.14 0.99 10.30
CA GLY A 52 5.85 -0.12 10.96
C GLY A 52 5.05 -1.44 11.05
N GLU A 53 3.77 -1.46 10.68
CA GLU A 53 2.95 -2.68 10.63
C GLU A 53 2.83 -3.24 9.20
N THR A 54 2.23 -4.43 9.09
CA THR A 54 1.97 -5.13 7.84
C THR A 54 0.50 -5.02 7.41
N PHE A 55 0.27 -5.04 6.10
CA PHE A 55 -1.04 -5.32 5.53
C PHE A 55 -0.90 -6.29 4.35
N ASP A 56 -1.98 -7.00 4.03
CA ASP A 56 -2.00 -7.93 2.90
C ASP A 56 -2.53 -7.26 1.63
N VAL A 57 -1.94 -7.64 0.48
CA VAL A 57 -2.43 -7.36 -0.86
C VAL A 57 -2.84 -8.67 -1.50
N LEU A 58 -4.09 -8.75 -1.95
CA LEU A 58 -4.62 -9.89 -2.67
C LEU A 58 -4.48 -9.61 -4.16
N PHE A 59 -3.78 -10.48 -4.89
CA PHE A 59 -3.34 -10.21 -6.25
C PHE A 59 -3.59 -11.39 -7.19
N ILE A 60 -4.08 -11.05 -8.37
CA ILE A 60 -4.18 -11.93 -9.55
C ILE A 60 -2.93 -11.64 -10.38
N ALA A 61 -2.00 -12.59 -10.43
CA ALA A 61 -0.83 -12.54 -11.29
C ALA A 61 -1.06 -13.32 -12.58
N ASP A 62 -0.54 -12.83 -13.70
CA ASP A 62 -0.62 -13.50 -14.99
C ASP A 62 0.30 -14.74 -15.03
N SER A 63 0.08 -15.64 -16.00
CA SER A 63 0.88 -16.86 -16.13
C SER A 63 2.37 -16.51 -16.35
N GLY A 64 3.24 -17.03 -15.49
CA GLY A 64 4.68 -16.73 -15.49
C GLY A 64 5.06 -15.35 -14.96
N GLN A 65 4.11 -14.48 -14.60
CA GLN A 65 4.40 -13.14 -14.09
C GLN A 65 5.06 -13.22 -12.69
N THR A 66 6.07 -12.35 -12.48
CA THR A 66 6.75 -12.17 -11.20
C THR A 66 6.43 -10.80 -10.61
N ILE A 67 6.32 -10.73 -9.29
CA ILE A 67 6.20 -9.47 -8.54
C ILE A 67 7.57 -9.11 -8.00
N ASN A 68 8.09 -7.97 -8.43
CA ASN A 68 9.47 -7.54 -8.22
C ASN A 68 9.60 -6.66 -6.97
N SER A 69 8.62 -5.78 -6.72
CA SER A 69 8.53 -4.94 -5.53
C SER A 69 7.14 -4.33 -5.37
N VAL A 70 6.88 -3.71 -4.22
CA VAL A 70 5.72 -2.83 -4.01
C VAL A 70 6.23 -1.42 -3.68
N GLN A 71 5.51 -0.40 -4.12
CA GLN A 71 5.72 1.00 -3.73
C GLN A 71 4.41 1.59 -3.24
N LEU A 72 4.49 2.51 -2.28
CA LEU A 72 3.38 3.34 -1.85
C LEU A 72 3.65 4.76 -2.35
N GLU A 73 2.97 5.16 -3.43
CA GLU A 73 3.17 6.43 -4.11
C GLU A 73 2.11 7.43 -3.62
N GLY A 74 2.52 8.33 -2.71
CA GLY A 74 1.67 9.38 -2.13
C GLY A 74 1.80 10.70 -2.90
N PRO A 75 0.99 11.72 -2.56
CA PRO A 75 0.97 13.01 -3.27
C PRO A 75 2.26 13.82 -3.13
N TYR A 76 3.11 13.51 -2.15
CA TYR A 76 4.36 14.23 -1.90
C TYR A 76 5.61 13.35 -1.73
N ASN A 77 5.45 12.08 -1.37
CA ASN A 77 6.53 11.12 -1.07
C ASN A 77 6.21 9.73 -1.63
N THR A 78 7.25 8.91 -1.81
CA THR A 78 7.13 7.51 -2.22
C THR A 78 7.85 6.60 -1.23
N GLU A 79 7.09 5.76 -0.52
CA GLU A 79 7.66 4.76 0.38
C GLU A 79 7.93 3.45 -0.37
N LYS A 80 9.00 2.75 0.02
CA LYS A 80 9.42 1.47 -0.57
C LYS A 80 9.33 0.37 0.49
N PRO A 81 8.13 -0.17 0.77
CA PRO A 81 7.95 -1.23 1.75
C PRO A 81 8.68 -2.52 1.36
N SER A 82 9.13 -3.29 2.35
CA SER A 82 9.56 -4.68 2.15
C SER A 82 8.34 -5.60 1.99
N ILE A 83 8.47 -6.63 1.16
CA ILE A 83 7.40 -7.60 0.90
C ILE A 83 7.84 -9.04 1.14
N SER A 84 6.89 -9.87 1.56
CA SER A 84 6.92 -11.32 1.34
C SER A 84 5.71 -11.70 0.47
N GLN A 85 5.75 -12.86 -0.18
CA GLN A 85 4.64 -13.33 -1.01
C GLN A 85 4.53 -14.86 -1.01
N VAL A 86 3.29 -15.36 -1.11
CA VAL A 86 2.98 -16.78 -1.30
C VAL A 86 2.07 -16.98 -2.51
N SER A 87 2.22 -18.13 -3.17
CA SER A 87 1.43 -18.52 -4.35
C SER A 87 0.44 -19.62 -3.99
N GLY A 88 -0.72 -19.64 -4.64
CA GLY A 88 -1.79 -20.61 -4.38
C GLY A 88 -3.02 -20.35 -5.22
N SER A 89 -4.18 -20.75 -4.71
CA SER A 89 -5.49 -20.38 -5.26
C SER A 89 -6.46 -20.25 -4.09
N TRP A 90 -7.04 -19.07 -3.93
CA TRP A 90 -7.92 -18.74 -2.81
C TRP A 90 -9.14 -17.98 -3.31
N VAL A 91 -10.33 -18.41 -2.90
CA VAL A 91 -11.58 -17.69 -3.15
C VAL A 91 -11.59 -16.42 -2.30
N TYR A 92 -11.85 -15.27 -2.92
CA TYR A 92 -12.09 -14.00 -2.19
C TYR A 92 -13.56 -13.55 -2.22
N ASP A 93 -14.36 -14.10 -3.14
CA ASP A 93 -15.80 -13.94 -3.17
C ASP A 93 -16.46 -15.30 -3.44
N LYS A 94 -17.18 -15.82 -2.45
CA LYS A 94 -17.91 -17.10 -2.53
C LYS A 94 -19.19 -17.02 -3.34
N VAL A 95 -19.71 -15.83 -3.61
CA VAL A 95 -20.95 -15.62 -4.40
C VAL A 95 -20.67 -15.79 -5.88
N SER A 96 -19.56 -15.23 -6.38
CA SER A 96 -19.12 -15.45 -7.77
C SER A 96 -18.15 -16.64 -7.94
N GLY A 97 -17.58 -17.16 -6.86
CA GLY A 97 -16.48 -18.13 -6.88
C GLY A 97 -15.12 -17.56 -7.30
N ASN A 98 -14.95 -16.23 -7.34
CA ASN A 98 -13.74 -15.59 -7.86
C ASN A 98 -12.52 -15.83 -6.95
N THR A 99 -11.37 -16.09 -7.58
CA THR A 99 -10.11 -16.40 -6.89
C THR A 99 -9.00 -15.39 -7.15
N TYR A 100 -8.02 -15.38 -6.25
CA TYR A 100 -6.70 -14.76 -6.44
C TYR A 100 -5.61 -15.83 -6.27
N ASN A 101 -4.44 -15.62 -6.89
CA ASN A 101 -3.37 -16.62 -6.95
C ASN A 101 -2.07 -16.20 -6.24
N ARG A 102 -1.95 -14.93 -5.83
CA ARG A 102 -0.83 -14.42 -5.04
C ARG A 102 -1.31 -13.61 -3.84
N LYS A 103 -0.79 -13.95 -2.66
CA LYS A 103 -0.92 -13.13 -1.46
C LYS A 103 0.42 -12.46 -1.19
N ILE A 104 0.45 -11.13 -1.13
CA ILE A 104 1.65 -10.34 -0.85
C ILE A 104 1.46 -9.66 0.51
N THR A 105 2.33 -9.93 1.48
CA THR A 105 2.30 -9.22 2.76
C THR A 105 3.31 -8.07 2.71
N VAL A 106 2.81 -6.84 2.85
CA VAL A 106 3.54 -5.59 2.66
C VAL A 106 3.83 -4.96 4.01
N THR A 107 5.11 -4.70 4.31
CA THR A 107 5.55 -4.10 5.58
C THR A 107 5.83 -2.62 5.40
N VAL A 108 5.03 -1.75 6.03
CA VAL A 108 5.15 -0.29 5.88
C VAL A 108 6.36 0.22 6.69
N PRO A 109 7.26 1.05 6.14
CA PRO A 109 8.36 1.62 6.91
C PRO A 109 7.86 2.40 8.14
N ALA A 110 8.49 2.24 9.30
CA ALA A 110 8.10 2.97 10.52
C ALA A 110 8.26 4.51 10.37
N SER A 111 9.14 4.95 9.47
CA SER A 111 9.30 6.35 9.08
C SER A 111 8.11 6.92 8.30
N ALA A 112 7.36 6.08 7.56
CA ALA A 112 6.39 6.47 6.55
C ALA A 112 5.40 7.54 7.06
N PRO A 113 5.31 8.73 6.42
CA PRO A 113 4.34 9.76 6.76
C PRO A 113 2.90 9.26 6.75
N GLU A 114 2.05 9.85 7.58
CA GLU A 114 0.61 9.60 7.54
C GLU A 114 0.01 10.27 6.30
N ASP A 115 -0.45 9.46 5.35
CA ASP A 115 -1.03 9.95 4.10
C ASP A 115 -1.91 8.91 3.40
N ARG A 116 -2.58 9.34 2.32
CA ARG A 116 -3.20 8.46 1.32
C ARG A 116 -2.16 8.15 0.24
N TYR A 117 -2.00 6.88 -0.08
CA TYR A 117 -1.01 6.38 -1.03
C TYR A 117 -1.68 5.53 -2.11
N ASN A 118 -1.24 5.70 -3.36
CA ASN A 118 -1.44 4.70 -4.40
C ASN A 118 -0.60 3.47 -4.04
N LEU A 119 -1.22 2.29 -4.03
CA LEU A 119 -0.50 1.03 -3.97
C LEU A 119 -0.05 0.67 -5.38
N VAL A 120 1.25 0.48 -5.58
CA VAL A 120 1.80 0.08 -6.89
C VAL A 120 2.57 -1.22 -6.77
N VAL A 121 2.07 -2.27 -7.41
CA VAL A 121 2.73 -3.58 -7.53
C VAL A 121 3.55 -3.57 -8.81
N LYS A 122 4.89 -3.55 -8.68
CA LYS A 122 5.84 -3.53 -9.80
C LYS A 122 6.08 -4.98 -10.25
N THR A 123 5.65 -5.37 -11.46
CA THR A 123 5.77 -6.75 -11.97
C THR A 123 6.75 -6.87 -13.14
N SER A 124 7.00 -8.09 -13.63
CA SER A 124 7.79 -8.32 -14.84
C SER A 124 7.08 -7.95 -16.16
N THR A 125 5.77 -7.69 -16.16
CA THR A 125 5.00 -7.28 -17.36
C THR A 125 4.48 -5.84 -17.30
N GLY A 126 4.63 -5.16 -16.16
CA GLY A 126 4.21 -3.77 -15.97
C GLY A 126 3.87 -3.43 -14.51
N ASP A 127 3.44 -2.19 -14.29
CA ASP A 127 2.98 -1.72 -12.98
C ASP A 127 1.46 -1.85 -12.86
N VAL A 128 0.99 -2.50 -11.79
CA VAL A 128 -0.44 -2.55 -11.44
C VAL A 128 -0.69 -1.56 -10.30
N ILE A 129 -1.57 -0.58 -10.53
CA ILE A 129 -1.79 0.57 -9.64
C ILE A 129 -3.20 0.50 -9.04
N SER A 130 -3.30 0.62 -7.72
CA SER A 130 -4.54 0.83 -6.98
C SER A 130 -4.51 2.20 -6.30
N LYS A 131 -5.25 3.16 -6.86
CA LYS A 131 -5.21 4.58 -6.47
C LYS A 131 -5.74 4.82 -5.06
N SER A 132 -5.06 5.67 -4.29
CA SER A 132 -5.35 6.02 -2.89
C SER A 132 -5.66 4.84 -1.95
N ALA A 133 -5.29 3.61 -2.32
CA ALA A 133 -5.79 2.38 -1.71
C ALA A 133 -5.15 2.01 -0.36
N VAL A 134 -4.13 2.75 0.08
CA VAL A 134 -3.51 2.59 1.40
C VAL A 134 -3.57 3.90 2.17
N LYS A 135 -4.07 3.84 3.40
CA LYS A 135 -4.01 4.92 4.38
C LYS A 135 -2.99 4.51 5.44
N VAL A 136 -1.80 5.10 5.38
CA VAL A 136 -0.83 4.96 6.48
C VAL A 136 -1.24 5.93 7.59
N VAL A 137 -1.26 5.47 8.84
CA VAL A 137 -1.44 6.32 10.03
C VAL A 137 -0.21 6.24 10.93
N LYS A 138 0.08 7.30 11.71
CA LYS A 138 1.13 7.21 12.73
C LYS A 138 0.72 6.37 13.94
N GLN A 139 -0.57 6.36 14.28
CA GLN A 139 -1.16 5.55 15.34
C GLN A 139 -2.66 5.37 15.10
N TYR A 140 -3.23 4.25 15.55
CA TYR A 140 -4.68 4.12 15.64
C TYR A 140 -5.17 5.06 16.75
N GLN A 141 -5.92 6.10 16.38
CA GLN A 141 -6.41 7.11 17.32
C GLN A 141 -7.39 6.50 18.33
N SER A 142 -7.27 6.86 19.62
CA SER A 142 -8.18 6.45 20.69
C SER A 142 -9.53 7.16 20.63
N SER A 143 -9.60 8.35 20.02
CA SER A 143 -10.88 8.96 19.61
C SER A 143 -10.76 9.58 18.23
N TYR A 144 -11.77 9.37 17.40
CA TYR A 144 -11.77 9.73 15.98
C TYR A 144 -13.20 9.92 15.44
N TYR A 145 -13.32 10.61 14.31
CA TYR A 145 -14.58 10.72 13.59
C TYR A 145 -14.72 9.63 12.50
N ILE A 146 -15.90 9.05 12.41
CA ILE A 146 -16.41 8.32 11.24
C ILE A 146 -17.42 9.23 10.55
N VAL A 147 -17.39 9.33 9.22
CA VAL A 147 -18.45 9.95 8.41
C VAL A 147 -19.28 8.84 7.77
N HIS A 148 -20.59 9.00 7.68
CA HIS A 148 -21.49 8.09 6.96
C HIS A 148 -22.43 8.90 6.04
N MET A 149 -22.55 8.50 4.78
CA MET A 149 -23.58 9.04 3.88
C MET A 149 -24.25 7.88 3.15
N SER A 150 -25.51 8.08 2.73
CA SER A 150 -26.28 7.05 2.04
C SER A 150 -26.84 7.54 0.72
N ASP A 151 -27.17 6.60 -0.16
CA ASP A 151 -28.04 6.76 -1.33
C ASP A 151 -27.60 7.96 -2.18
N GLY A 152 -26.49 7.69 -2.88
CA GLY A 152 -25.73 8.66 -3.67
C GLY A 152 -26.29 8.87 -5.07
N ASP A 153 -27.13 7.97 -5.58
CA ASP A 153 -27.92 8.05 -6.82
C ASP A 153 -27.20 8.70 -8.01
N ARG A 154 -25.91 8.41 -8.16
CA ARG A 154 -25.10 9.01 -9.21
C ARG A 154 -25.64 8.57 -10.56
N TYR A 155 -25.95 9.53 -11.41
CA TYR A 155 -26.53 9.33 -12.74
C TYR A 155 -27.99 8.82 -12.78
N LEU A 156 -28.78 9.03 -11.70
CA LEU A 156 -30.23 8.77 -11.72
C LEU A 156 -30.94 9.52 -12.87
N ARG A 157 -31.88 8.84 -13.54
CA ARG A 157 -32.66 9.41 -14.65
C ARG A 157 -33.49 10.60 -14.14
N GLY A 158 -33.43 11.72 -14.87
CA GLY A 158 -34.07 12.99 -14.47
C GLY A 158 -33.26 13.85 -13.49
N VAL A 159 -32.16 13.33 -12.93
CA VAL A 159 -31.30 14.05 -11.97
C VAL A 159 -30.10 14.70 -12.66
N ASN A 160 -29.71 15.89 -12.21
CA ASN A 160 -28.43 16.48 -12.59
C ASN A 160 -27.27 15.79 -11.84
N ALA A 161 -26.71 14.76 -12.47
CA ALA A 161 -25.60 13.98 -11.92
C ALA A 161 -24.36 14.81 -11.55
N THR A 162 -24.09 15.92 -12.25
CA THR A 162 -22.99 16.84 -11.91
C THR A 162 -23.22 17.50 -10.56
N ASN A 163 -24.47 17.84 -10.24
CA ASN A 163 -24.81 18.44 -8.95
C ASN A 163 -24.76 17.37 -7.84
N THR A 164 -25.28 16.15 -8.08
CA THR A 164 -25.16 15.04 -7.12
C THR A 164 -23.70 14.69 -6.79
N MET A 165 -22.83 14.62 -7.81
CA MET A 165 -21.39 14.44 -7.62
C MET A 165 -20.73 15.58 -6.82
N LYS A 166 -21.18 16.84 -6.98
CA LYS A 166 -20.73 17.97 -6.15
C LYS A 166 -21.17 17.84 -4.68
N LYS A 167 -22.31 17.20 -4.39
CA LYS A 167 -22.76 16.94 -3.00
C LYS A 167 -21.83 15.95 -2.31
N VAL A 168 -21.54 14.82 -2.95
CA VAL A 168 -20.55 13.84 -2.49
C VAL A 168 -19.19 14.50 -2.28
N SER A 169 -18.70 15.25 -3.27
CA SER A 169 -17.42 15.98 -3.19
C SER A 169 -17.35 16.92 -1.97
N ALA A 170 -18.45 17.62 -1.63
CA ALA A 170 -18.51 18.45 -0.43
C ALA A 170 -18.41 17.63 0.87
N ILE A 171 -19.07 16.46 0.95
CA ILE A 171 -19.02 15.57 2.13
C ILE A 171 -17.62 14.97 2.31
N LEU A 172 -16.94 14.57 1.23
CA LEU A 172 -15.55 14.11 1.25
C LEU A 172 -14.58 15.22 1.71
N ASN A 173 -14.83 16.46 1.30
CA ASN A 173 -14.09 17.63 1.76
C ASN A 173 -14.33 17.90 3.26
N TYR A 174 -15.58 17.78 3.73
CA TYR A 174 -15.89 17.88 5.17
C TYR A 174 -15.15 16.79 5.97
N ALA A 175 -15.21 15.54 5.54
CA ALA A 175 -14.49 14.42 6.16
C ALA A 175 -12.97 14.69 6.25
N SER A 176 -12.39 15.25 5.18
CA SER A 176 -10.97 15.58 5.10
C SER A 176 -10.54 16.77 5.97
N ILE A 177 -11.44 17.75 6.20
CA ILE A 177 -11.20 18.87 7.13
C ILE A 177 -11.40 18.43 8.59
N MET A 178 -12.35 17.52 8.87
CA MET A 178 -12.63 16.99 10.21
C MET A 178 -11.64 15.93 10.70
N ASP A 179 -10.63 15.58 9.90
CA ASP A 179 -9.72 14.44 10.14
C ASP A 179 -10.44 13.11 10.40
N ALA A 180 -11.55 12.88 9.68
CA ALA A 180 -12.28 11.62 9.77
C ALA A 180 -11.36 10.45 9.37
N GLN A 181 -11.31 9.42 10.20
CA GLN A 181 -10.44 8.27 9.98
C GLN A 181 -11.04 7.25 9.02
N MET A 182 -12.33 7.41 8.70
CA MET A 182 -13.00 6.76 7.59
C MET A 182 -14.29 7.49 7.19
N VAL A 183 -14.64 7.37 5.91
CA VAL A 183 -15.98 7.60 5.37
C VAL A 183 -16.59 6.23 5.08
N ILE A 184 -17.87 6.07 5.37
CA ILE A 184 -18.66 4.89 5.01
C ILE A 184 -19.77 5.36 4.07
N GLU A 185 -19.92 4.69 2.94
CA GLU A 185 -20.93 5.04 1.93
C GLU A 185 -21.82 3.83 1.66
N THR A 186 -23.10 3.90 2.04
CA THR A 186 -24.09 2.81 1.87
C THR A 186 -25.11 3.18 0.80
N GLY A 187 -25.76 2.20 0.19
CA GLY A 187 -27.00 2.45 -0.54
C GLY A 187 -26.94 2.19 -2.04
N ASP A 188 -27.91 2.77 -2.74
CA ASP A 188 -27.91 2.88 -4.20
C ASP A 188 -26.96 4.03 -4.59
N LEU A 189 -25.72 3.69 -4.96
CA LEU A 189 -24.64 4.67 -5.14
C LEU A 189 -24.37 5.06 -6.61
N LEU A 190 -24.85 4.24 -7.56
CA LEU A 190 -24.73 4.39 -9.01
C LEU A 190 -26.01 3.86 -9.66
N TYR A 191 -26.83 4.74 -10.21
CA TYR A 191 -28.08 4.34 -10.87
C TYR A 191 -27.83 3.84 -12.31
N GLY A 192 -28.51 2.76 -12.68
CA GLY A 192 -28.36 2.13 -13.99
C GLY A 192 -26.96 1.55 -14.18
N ALA A 193 -26.43 0.89 -13.15
CA ALA A 193 -25.18 0.14 -13.21
C ALA A 193 -25.23 -0.99 -14.26
N ASP A 194 -26.45 -1.46 -14.57
CA ASP A 194 -26.82 -2.45 -15.59
C ASP A 194 -26.30 -2.14 -17.01
N ASP A 195 -26.01 -0.87 -17.32
CA ASP A 195 -25.39 -0.44 -18.58
C ASP A 195 -23.85 -0.67 -18.59
N TYR A 196 -23.28 -1.31 -17.55
CA TYR A 196 -21.86 -1.66 -17.39
C TYR A 196 -20.85 -0.51 -17.61
N ASN A 197 -21.26 0.73 -17.37
CA ASN A 197 -20.53 1.91 -17.87
C ASN A 197 -19.24 2.21 -17.06
N PRO A 198 -18.03 1.94 -17.61
CA PRO A 198 -16.79 2.12 -16.85
C PRO A 198 -16.49 3.59 -16.54
N ILE A 199 -16.87 4.50 -17.46
CA ILE A 199 -16.58 5.93 -17.33
C ILE A 199 -17.31 6.53 -16.11
N ARG A 200 -18.55 6.12 -15.85
CA ARG A 200 -19.29 6.55 -14.64
C ARG A 200 -18.63 6.08 -13.35
N CYS A 201 -18.17 4.82 -13.32
CA CYS A 201 -17.46 4.26 -12.18
C CYS A 201 -16.11 4.96 -11.97
N ASP A 202 -15.37 5.22 -13.03
CA ASP A 202 -14.08 5.92 -12.96
C ASP A 202 -14.26 7.37 -12.49
N GLN A 203 -15.26 8.09 -13.02
CA GLN A 203 -15.65 9.44 -12.56
C GLN A 203 -16.10 9.49 -11.09
N MET A 204 -16.63 8.38 -10.54
CA MET A 204 -16.95 8.29 -9.12
C MET A 204 -15.69 8.26 -8.25
N TYR A 205 -14.68 7.50 -8.67
CA TYR A 205 -13.44 7.34 -7.90
C TYR A 205 -12.40 8.45 -8.13
N ASP A 206 -12.15 8.80 -9.40
CA ASP A 206 -11.20 9.84 -9.84
C ASP A 206 -11.78 11.26 -9.88
N GLY A 207 -13.10 11.41 -9.72
CA GLY A 207 -13.78 12.70 -9.78
C GLY A 207 -13.87 13.28 -11.20
N ILE A 208 -14.08 14.59 -11.28
CA ILE A 208 -14.13 15.34 -12.54
C ILE A 208 -13.40 16.68 -12.35
N ALA A 209 -12.07 16.65 -12.48
CA ALA A 209 -11.19 17.80 -12.23
C ALA A 209 -11.56 19.05 -13.06
N SER A 210 -12.03 18.90 -14.30
CA SER A 210 -12.49 20.00 -15.16
C SER A 210 -13.75 20.72 -14.66
N LEU A 211 -14.47 20.14 -13.69
CA LEU A 211 -15.66 20.71 -13.06
C LEU A 211 -15.43 21.06 -11.57
N GLY A 212 -14.20 20.90 -11.06
CA GLY A 212 -13.87 21.07 -9.64
C GLY A 212 -14.53 20.04 -8.72
N ILE A 213 -14.76 18.82 -9.23
CA ILE A 213 -15.40 17.73 -8.49
C ILE A 213 -14.34 16.74 -8.02
N ASN A 214 -14.19 16.62 -6.70
CA ASN A 214 -13.31 15.63 -6.08
C ASN A 214 -14.01 14.26 -6.05
N GLY A 215 -13.27 13.20 -6.40
CA GLY A 215 -13.70 11.81 -6.29
C GLY A 215 -13.34 11.18 -4.94
N ILE A 216 -13.68 9.89 -4.78
CA ILE A 216 -13.34 9.08 -3.60
C ILE A 216 -11.82 9.09 -3.30
N TYR A 217 -10.98 9.14 -4.34
CA TYR A 217 -9.53 9.06 -4.19
C TYR A 217 -8.88 10.36 -3.67
N ASP A 218 -9.50 11.52 -3.87
CA ASP A 218 -9.02 12.83 -3.40
C ASP A 218 -9.21 13.02 -1.88
N SER A 219 -10.09 12.23 -1.26
CA SER A 219 -10.37 12.29 0.17
C SER A 219 -9.19 11.80 1.01
N PHE A 220 -8.77 12.60 2.00
CA PHE A 220 -7.78 12.21 3.01
C PHE A 220 -8.31 11.16 3.99
N ALA A 221 -9.63 11.18 4.20
CA ALA A 221 -10.39 10.16 4.90
C ALA A 221 -10.67 8.99 3.93
N PRO A 222 -10.31 7.74 4.26
CA PRO A 222 -10.56 6.60 3.39
C PRO A 222 -12.05 6.26 3.32
N THR A 223 -12.62 6.17 2.11
CA THR A 223 -14.00 5.71 1.93
C THR A 223 -14.07 4.19 1.81
N PHE A 224 -15.03 3.62 2.53
CA PHE A 224 -15.45 2.23 2.43
C PHE A 224 -16.87 2.20 1.88
N MET A 225 -17.05 1.56 0.72
CA MET A 225 -18.33 1.56 0.02
C MET A 225 -19.09 0.23 0.20
N VAL A 226 -20.40 0.35 0.36
CA VAL A 226 -21.39 -0.73 0.44
C VAL A 226 -22.47 -0.40 -0.59
N ILE A 227 -22.11 -0.62 -1.85
CA ILE A 227 -22.95 -0.34 -3.02
C ILE A 227 -23.94 -1.49 -3.21
N GLY A 228 -25.21 -1.18 -3.47
CA GLY A 228 -26.10 -2.04 -4.23
C GLY A 228 -26.79 -1.30 -5.39
N ASN A 229 -27.87 -1.89 -5.86
CA ASN A 229 -28.60 -1.53 -7.08
C ASN A 229 -29.99 -2.20 -7.03
N HIS A 230 -30.75 -1.95 -5.97
CA HIS A 230 -32.05 -2.63 -5.76
C HIS A 230 -33.18 -2.04 -6.65
N ASP A 231 -32.92 -0.91 -7.31
CA ASP A 231 -33.81 -0.30 -8.31
C ASP A 231 -34.04 -1.17 -9.58
N ASN A 232 -33.31 -2.28 -9.77
CA ASN A 232 -33.56 -3.22 -10.85
C ASN A 232 -33.61 -4.69 -10.38
N PRO A 233 -34.84 -5.17 -10.13
CA PRO A 233 -35.24 -6.48 -10.61
C PRO A 233 -36.43 -6.36 -11.57
N THR A 234 -36.16 -6.21 -12.87
CA THR A 234 -37.13 -6.63 -13.91
C THR A 234 -37.30 -8.15 -13.85
N ASP A 235 -38.21 -8.57 -12.97
CA ASP A 235 -38.51 -9.94 -12.55
C ASP A 235 -37.42 -10.60 -11.67
N ALA A 236 -37.75 -10.73 -10.37
CA ALA A 236 -36.92 -11.38 -9.36
C ALA A 236 -36.66 -12.88 -9.63
N SER A 237 -37.42 -13.52 -10.53
CA SER A 237 -37.13 -14.89 -10.99
C SER A 237 -35.90 -14.99 -11.91
N THR A 238 -35.36 -13.86 -12.38
CA THR A 238 -34.21 -13.80 -13.30
C THR A 238 -32.90 -13.29 -12.66
N TYR A 239 -32.96 -12.87 -11.39
CA TYR A 239 -31.83 -12.22 -10.70
C TYR A 239 -30.66 -13.19 -10.41
N ASP A 240 -29.51 -12.92 -11.03
CA ASP A 240 -28.30 -13.72 -10.90
C ASP A 240 -27.27 -13.01 -10.01
N SER A 241 -27.24 -13.40 -8.73
CA SER A 241 -26.33 -12.85 -7.73
C SER A 241 -24.84 -13.12 -8.02
N ALA A 242 -24.52 -14.20 -8.75
CA ALA A 242 -23.15 -14.50 -9.14
C ALA A 242 -22.67 -13.53 -10.24
N LYS A 243 -23.50 -13.26 -11.28
CA LYS A 243 -23.21 -12.22 -12.29
C LYS A 243 -23.12 -10.82 -11.67
N ALA A 244 -24.03 -10.49 -10.76
CA ALA A 244 -24.01 -9.20 -10.07
C ALA A 244 -22.75 -9.02 -9.21
N SER A 245 -22.32 -10.06 -8.50
CA SER A 245 -21.04 -10.04 -7.78
C SER A 245 -19.82 -10.03 -8.72
N GLN A 246 -19.87 -10.68 -9.89
CA GLN A 246 -18.83 -10.54 -10.93
C GLN A 246 -18.69 -9.10 -11.44
N TYR A 247 -19.80 -8.38 -11.64
CA TYR A 247 -19.79 -6.95 -11.96
C TYR A 247 -19.12 -6.14 -10.83
N PHE A 248 -19.53 -6.35 -9.58
CA PHE A 248 -18.97 -5.66 -8.42
C PHE A 248 -17.46 -5.92 -8.29
N ASN A 249 -17.04 -7.19 -8.38
CA ASN A 249 -15.64 -7.60 -8.37
C ASN A 249 -14.82 -6.96 -9.50
N THR A 250 -15.43 -6.72 -10.65
CA THR A 250 -14.79 -6.04 -11.79
C THR A 250 -14.52 -4.57 -11.47
N TYR A 251 -15.57 -3.81 -11.09
CA TYR A 251 -15.54 -2.34 -11.07
C TYR A 251 -15.39 -1.69 -9.68
N HIS A 252 -15.54 -2.43 -8.59
CA HIS A 252 -15.55 -1.91 -7.22
C HIS A 252 -14.61 -2.65 -6.25
N GLY A 253 -14.36 -3.94 -6.45
CA GLY A 253 -13.46 -4.74 -5.60
C GLY A 253 -14.20 -5.83 -4.84
N MET A 254 -13.72 -6.22 -3.65
CA MET A 254 -14.38 -7.29 -2.88
C MET A 254 -15.81 -6.90 -2.49
N SER A 255 -16.78 -7.73 -2.85
CA SER A 255 -18.21 -7.59 -2.48
C SER A 255 -18.44 -7.47 -0.98
N TYR A 256 -17.71 -8.29 -0.23
CA TYR A 256 -17.68 -8.34 1.22
C TYR A 256 -16.26 -8.10 1.73
N TYR A 257 -16.11 -7.31 2.80
CA TYR A 257 -14.82 -7.14 3.47
C TYR A 257 -14.96 -6.75 4.94
N THR A 258 -13.94 -7.10 5.73
CA THR A 258 -13.80 -6.77 7.15
C THR A 258 -12.40 -6.22 7.43
N PHE A 259 -12.29 -5.31 8.39
CA PHE A 259 -11.00 -4.74 8.82
C PHE A 259 -11.03 -4.30 10.29
N SER A 260 -9.86 -4.04 10.86
CA SER A 260 -9.70 -3.50 12.20
C SER A 260 -9.06 -2.12 12.17
N TYR A 261 -9.36 -1.29 13.17
CA TYR A 261 -8.68 -0.01 13.41
C TYR A 261 -8.32 0.05 14.90
N GLY A 262 -7.15 -0.45 15.25
CA GLY A 262 -6.80 -0.78 16.65
C GLY A 262 -7.80 -1.77 17.25
N ASN A 263 -8.50 -1.36 18.31
CA ASN A 263 -9.53 -2.15 18.98
C ASN A 263 -10.95 -2.03 18.37
N GLY A 264 -11.10 -1.28 17.28
CA GLY A 264 -12.33 -1.27 16.47
C GLY A 264 -12.39 -2.45 15.51
N ARG A 265 -13.61 -2.95 15.23
CA ARG A 265 -13.91 -4.02 14.26
C ARG A 265 -14.97 -3.53 13.28
N PHE A 266 -14.71 -3.72 11.99
CA PHE A 266 -15.52 -3.16 10.91
C PHE A 266 -15.91 -4.26 9.93
N MET A 267 -17.18 -4.29 9.57
CA MET A 267 -17.81 -5.25 8.69
C MET A 267 -18.62 -4.49 7.64
N MET A 268 -18.31 -4.70 6.36
CA MET A 268 -18.98 -4.05 5.24
C MET A 268 -19.61 -5.14 4.37
N LEU A 269 -20.95 -5.18 4.33
CA LEU A 269 -21.75 -6.22 3.69
C LEU A 269 -22.58 -5.60 2.55
N ASN A 270 -22.24 -5.87 1.29
CA ASN A 270 -23.15 -5.53 0.19
C ASN A 270 -24.33 -6.53 0.09
N ASP A 271 -25.33 -6.17 -0.70
CA ASP A 271 -26.58 -6.94 -0.86
C ASP A 271 -26.36 -8.25 -1.66
N PHE A 272 -25.33 -8.28 -2.51
CA PHE A 272 -25.04 -9.37 -3.45
C PHE A 272 -24.60 -10.65 -2.73
N GLY A 273 -25.58 -11.48 -2.38
CA GLY A 273 -25.36 -12.72 -1.63
C GLY A 273 -25.21 -12.51 -0.11
N ALA A 274 -25.80 -11.44 0.44
CA ALA A 274 -25.70 -10.98 1.83
C ALA A 274 -25.60 -12.09 2.91
N THR A 275 -26.38 -13.17 2.80
CA THR A 275 -26.36 -14.30 3.75
C THR A 275 -25.01 -15.01 3.84
N VAL A 276 -24.28 -15.14 2.73
CA VAL A 276 -22.93 -15.73 2.68
C VAL A 276 -21.95 -14.77 3.35
N SER A 277 -21.92 -13.52 2.88
CA SER A 277 -21.11 -12.42 3.41
C SER A 277 -21.25 -12.23 4.92
N ALA A 278 -22.49 -12.24 5.43
CA ALA A 278 -22.79 -12.12 6.86
C ALA A 278 -22.26 -13.30 7.69
N ASN A 279 -22.26 -14.52 7.15
CA ASN A 279 -21.70 -15.69 7.83
C ASN A 279 -20.16 -15.66 7.86
N GLU A 280 -19.52 -15.18 6.78
CA GLU A 280 -18.07 -14.97 6.76
C GLU A 280 -17.63 -13.87 7.74
N ALA A 281 -18.42 -12.79 7.86
CA ALA A 281 -18.16 -11.73 8.82
C ALA A 281 -18.30 -12.18 10.28
N LYS A 282 -19.29 -13.01 10.59
CA LYS A 282 -19.46 -13.64 11.92
C LYS A 282 -18.28 -14.56 12.24
N ALA A 283 -17.82 -15.37 11.28
CA ALA A 283 -16.63 -16.20 11.45
C ALA A 283 -15.36 -15.37 11.68
N TRP A 284 -15.18 -14.27 10.94
CA TRP A 284 -14.08 -13.33 11.13
C TRP A 284 -14.11 -12.67 12.53
N LEU A 285 -15.26 -12.16 12.97
CA LEU A 285 -15.45 -11.55 14.29
C LEU A 285 -15.11 -12.48 15.47
N ASN A 286 -15.30 -13.80 15.29
CA ASN A 286 -14.88 -14.80 16.27
C ASN A 286 -13.35 -15.00 16.28
N THR A 287 -12.68 -14.82 15.15
CA THR A 287 -11.23 -15.02 15.00
C THR A 287 -10.42 -13.80 15.46
N VAL A 288 -10.87 -12.57 15.15
CA VAL A 288 -10.13 -11.33 15.50
C VAL A 288 -10.48 -10.75 16.88
N GLY A 289 -11.28 -11.46 17.66
CA GLY A 289 -11.82 -11.01 18.94
C GLY A 289 -12.84 -9.87 18.81
N SER A 290 -13.53 -9.57 19.91
CA SER A 290 -14.65 -8.61 19.89
C SER A 290 -14.26 -7.20 19.48
N GLY A 291 -13.09 -6.74 19.91
CA GLY A 291 -12.80 -5.32 20.02
C GLY A 291 -13.63 -4.64 21.12
N ASN A 292 -13.48 -3.33 21.22
CA ASN A 292 -14.30 -2.47 22.08
C ASN A 292 -15.46 -1.83 21.30
N PHE A 293 -15.20 -1.51 20.02
CA PHE A 293 -16.17 -0.92 19.10
C PHE A 293 -16.40 -1.87 17.92
N ARG A 294 -17.66 -2.21 17.62
CA ARG A 294 -18.05 -2.99 16.45
C ARG A 294 -19.01 -2.20 15.56
N LEU A 295 -18.63 -2.01 14.30
CA LEU A 295 -19.45 -1.38 13.26
C LEU A 295 -19.78 -2.38 12.15
N GLY A 296 -21.06 -2.49 11.82
CA GLY A 296 -21.55 -3.20 10.63
C GLY A 296 -22.25 -2.22 9.70
N ALA A 297 -21.88 -2.18 8.42
CA ALA A 297 -22.59 -1.43 7.40
C ALA A 297 -23.20 -2.37 6.35
N PHE A 298 -24.43 -2.08 5.95
CA PHE A 298 -25.22 -2.84 4.99
C PHE A 298 -26.00 -1.89 4.05
N HIS A 299 -26.45 -2.41 2.90
CA HIS A 299 -27.52 -1.83 2.10
C HIS A 299 -28.42 -2.97 1.62
N GLY A 300 -29.72 -2.72 1.69
CA GLY A 300 -30.81 -3.61 1.27
C GLY A 300 -32.09 -3.24 2.03
N PRO A 301 -33.26 -3.81 1.66
CA PRO A 301 -34.56 -3.30 2.08
C PRO A 301 -34.85 -3.40 3.59
N THR A 302 -35.79 -2.56 4.04
CA THR A 302 -36.25 -2.45 5.44
C THR A 302 -36.63 -3.81 6.03
N GLY A 303 -36.15 -4.09 7.25
CA GLY A 303 -36.53 -5.27 8.02
C GLY A 303 -35.77 -6.58 7.72
N THR A 304 -35.03 -6.69 6.61
CA THR A 304 -34.16 -7.86 6.35
C THR A 304 -32.70 -7.58 6.72
N GLY A 305 -32.13 -6.52 6.16
CA GLY A 305 -30.74 -6.11 6.35
C GLY A 305 -30.36 -5.78 7.80
N PRO A 306 -31.04 -4.82 8.44
CA PRO A 306 -30.78 -4.43 9.83
C PRO A 306 -30.88 -5.60 10.82
N ASN A 307 -31.72 -6.60 10.56
CA ASN A 307 -31.82 -7.81 11.38
C ASN A 307 -30.59 -8.74 11.24
N LEU A 308 -29.90 -8.78 10.07
CA LEU A 308 -28.64 -9.53 9.92
C LEU A 308 -27.51 -8.96 10.78
N LEU A 309 -27.54 -7.65 11.06
CA LEU A 309 -26.57 -6.92 11.89
C LEU A 309 -26.96 -6.88 13.37
N THR A 310 -28.18 -6.43 13.70
CA THR A 310 -28.61 -6.13 15.09
C THR A 310 -28.86 -7.38 15.94
N THR A 311 -29.14 -8.53 15.33
CA THR A 311 -29.27 -9.81 16.07
C THR A 311 -27.92 -10.36 16.56
N GLN A 312 -26.81 -9.76 16.15
CA GLN A 312 -25.47 -10.22 16.55
C GLN A 312 -25.04 -9.56 17.86
N SER A 313 -24.86 -10.37 18.90
CA SER A 313 -24.49 -9.91 20.24
C SER A 313 -23.20 -9.07 20.22
N GLY A 314 -23.27 -7.87 20.81
CA GLY A 314 -22.15 -6.95 20.95
C GLY A 314 -21.89 -6.00 19.78
N MET A 315 -22.75 -5.94 18.74
CA MET A 315 -22.65 -4.85 17.75
C MET A 315 -22.90 -3.48 18.40
N THR A 316 -22.05 -2.49 18.11
CA THR A 316 -22.11 -1.16 18.73
C THR A 316 -22.83 -0.15 17.83
N LEU A 317 -22.57 -0.20 16.53
CA LEU A 317 -23.18 0.65 15.51
C LEU A 317 -23.56 -0.18 14.28
N GLY A 318 -24.84 -0.17 13.92
CA GLY A 318 -25.30 -0.54 12.58
C GLY A 318 -25.38 0.70 11.70
N LEU A 319 -24.98 0.59 10.44
CA LEU A 319 -25.24 1.59 9.40
C LEU A 319 -26.00 0.91 8.25
N ALA A 320 -27.06 1.54 7.76
CA ALA A 320 -27.89 1.01 6.69
C ALA A 320 -28.13 2.05 5.60
N GLY A 321 -28.16 1.60 4.34
CA GLY A 321 -28.74 2.36 3.23
C GLY A 321 -30.18 1.94 2.92
N HIS A 322 -30.91 2.83 2.25
CA HIS A 322 -32.34 2.73 1.92
C HIS A 322 -33.34 2.82 3.09
N THR A 323 -33.60 4.04 3.57
CA THR A 323 -34.99 4.50 3.89
C THR A 323 -35.08 6.03 3.98
N HIS A 324 -35.91 6.64 3.14
CA HIS A 324 -35.97 8.11 2.96
C HIS A 324 -36.90 8.83 3.95
N THR A 325 -36.65 8.74 5.27
CA THR A 325 -37.41 9.50 6.29
C THR A 325 -36.55 10.55 6.99
N THR A 326 -37.06 11.78 7.09
CA THR A 326 -36.36 12.93 7.68
C THR A 326 -36.71 13.18 9.16
N SER A 327 -37.64 12.40 9.71
CA SER A 327 -38.35 12.69 10.97
C SER A 327 -38.06 11.70 12.11
N ALA A 328 -37.63 10.48 11.79
CA ALA A 328 -37.16 9.48 12.76
C ALA A 328 -36.19 8.52 12.06
N ASN A 329 -35.23 7.98 12.82
CA ASN A 329 -34.46 6.82 12.40
C ASN A 329 -35.41 5.59 12.43
N PRO A 330 -35.64 4.89 11.30
CA PRO A 330 -36.67 3.84 11.23
C PRO A 330 -36.26 2.55 11.94
N GLU A 331 -34.97 2.34 12.18
CA GLU A 331 -34.43 1.07 12.67
C GLU A 331 -34.22 1.03 14.20
N PRO A 332 -34.50 -0.11 14.85
CA PRO A 332 -34.20 -0.31 16.27
C PRO A 332 -32.70 -0.61 16.52
N ASN A 333 -32.35 -0.77 17.80
CA ASN A 333 -31.12 -1.43 18.25
C ASN A 333 -29.81 -0.87 17.65
N ASN A 334 -29.59 0.44 17.79
CA ASN A 334 -28.36 1.15 17.39
C ASN A 334 -27.97 1.03 15.90
N THR A 335 -28.92 0.70 15.00
CA THR A 335 -28.72 0.88 13.56
C THR A 335 -29.18 2.26 13.13
N TYR A 336 -28.39 2.96 12.32
CA TYR A 336 -28.68 4.31 11.84
C TYR A 336 -28.65 4.37 10.31
N VAL A 337 -29.72 4.91 9.73
CA VAL A 337 -29.76 5.33 8.32
C VAL A 337 -29.26 6.79 8.23
N ALA A 338 -28.51 7.12 7.19
CA ALA A 338 -28.28 8.52 6.81
C ALA A 338 -29.32 8.91 5.77
N SER A 339 -29.98 10.05 5.93
CA SER A 339 -30.82 10.60 4.87
C SER A 339 -29.96 10.87 3.62
N ASP A 340 -30.54 10.59 2.46
CA ASP A 340 -29.87 10.47 1.17
C ASP A 340 -29.04 11.71 0.76
N VAL A 341 -27.99 11.47 -0.04
CA VAL A 341 -27.20 12.57 -0.60
C VAL A 341 -27.97 13.25 -1.74
N LEU A 342 -28.80 12.52 -2.49
CA LEU A 342 -29.51 13.01 -3.66
C LEU A 342 -30.52 14.14 -3.37
N GLN A 343 -31.61 13.80 -2.70
CA GLN A 343 -32.73 14.69 -2.41
C GLN A 343 -32.31 15.58 -1.25
N ASN A 344 -31.76 14.94 -0.21
CA ASN A 344 -31.56 15.55 1.08
C ASN A 344 -30.23 16.31 1.21
N PHE A 345 -29.13 15.87 0.59
CA PHE A 345 -27.78 16.42 0.77
C PHE A 345 -27.34 16.39 2.25
N GLN A 346 -27.38 15.20 2.83
CA GLN A 346 -27.17 14.97 4.26
C GLN A 346 -26.15 13.85 4.49
N PHE A 347 -25.59 13.79 5.71
CA PHE A 347 -24.56 12.83 6.12
C PHE A 347 -24.48 12.79 7.64
N ASN A 348 -24.28 11.59 8.20
CA ASN A 348 -24.00 11.34 9.61
C ASN A 348 -22.51 11.45 9.93
N VAL A 349 -22.19 11.77 11.19
CA VAL A 349 -20.83 11.68 11.74
C VAL A 349 -20.87 11.02 13.12
N TYR A 350 -19.87 10.24 13.49
CA TYR A 350 -19.81 9.59 14.81
C TYR A 350 -18.43 9.82 15.43
N LYS A 351 -18.36 10.43 16.62
CA LYS A 351 -17.10 10.53 17.36
C LYS A 351 -16.95 9.31 18.24
N ILE A 352 -16.11 8.38 17.80
CA ILE A 352 -15.89 7.10 18.49
C ILE A 352 -14.85 7.29 19.59
N ASN A 353 -14.99 6.54 20.68
CA ASN A 353 -13.91 6.23 21.61
C ASN A 353 -13.52 4.75 21.44
N ASN A 354 -12.31 4.50 20.95
CA ASN A 354 -11.78 3.17 20.64
C ASN A 354 -11.42 2.37 21.90
N ASP A 355 -11.19 3.05 23.02
CA ASP A 355 -10.74 2.46 24.28
C ASP A 355 -11.94 1.98 25.12
N THR A 356 -13.10 2.63 24.99
CA THR A 356 -14.34 2.28 25.71
C THR A 356 -15.47 1.73 24.81
N GLY A 357 -15.33 1.84 23.49
CA GLY A 357 -16.41 1.53 22.54
C GLY A 357 -17.49 2.62 22.43
N ALA A 358 -17.45 3.67 23.26
CA ALA A 358 -18.51 4.65 23.35
C ALA A 358 -18.63 5.51 22.07
N ILE A 359 -19.86 5.70 21.60
CA ILE A 359 -20.20 6.64 20.53
C ILE A 359 -20.62 7.96 21.18
N THR A 360 -19.91 9.04 20.90
CA THR A 360 -20.30 10.39 21.26
C THR A 360 -20.86 11.11 20.04
N LEU A 361 -22.09 11.63 20.16
CA LEU A 361 -22.60 12.63 19.23
C LEU A 361 -22.09 14.02 19.69
N PRO A 362 -21.45 14.82 18.83
CA PRO A 362 -21.05 16.18 19.12
C PRO A 362 -22.21 17.02 19.63
N THR A 363 -21.95 17.79 20.69
CA THR A 363 -22.97 18.53 21.44
C THR A 363 -23.80 19.42 20.53
N GLY A 364 -25.13 19.20 20.52
CA GLY A 364 -26.08 19.93 19.67
C GLY A 364 -26.55 19.16 18.43
N SER A 365 -25.95 18.01 18.08
CA SER A 365 -26.44 17.10 17.04
C SER A 365 -27.41 16.04 17.61
N LYS A 366 -28.34 15.54 16.79
CA LYS A 366 -29.38 14.55 17.17
C LYS A 366 -29.40 13.31 16.25
N ALA A 367 -28.23 12.92 15.74
CA ALA A 367 -28.04 12.45 14.36
C ALA A 367 -28.18 13.62 13.36
N TYR A 368 -27.56 13.49 12.17
CA TYR A 368 -27.12 14.66 11.40
C TYR A 368 -27.77 14.71 10.03
N THR A 369 -28.45 15.82 9.77
CA THR A 369 -29.23 15.99 8.55
C THR A 369 -29.16 17.44 8.05
N ASP A 370 -27.95 18.02 7.92
CA ASP A 370 -27.78 19.24 7.11
C ASP A 370 -26.34 19.58 6.67
N ALA A 371 -26.05 19.53 5.37
CA ALA A 371 -24.77 19.95 4.80
C ALA A 371 -24.66 21.45 4.43
N ILE A 372 -25.77 22.21 4.37
CA ILE A 372 -25.81 23.57 3.81
C ILE A 372 -26.57 24.56 4.73
N LEU A 373 -26.12 25.81 4.83
CA LEU A 373 -26.68 26.79 5.77
C LEU A 373 -28.06 27.32 5.34
N ASN A 374 -28.41 27.21 4.05
CA ASN A 374 -29.67 27.66 3.50
C ASN A 374 -30.21 26.62 2.50
N MET A 375 -31.48 26.22 2.66
CA MET A 375 -32.09 25.09 1.95
C MET A 375 -32.97 25.49 0.75
N THR A 376 -33.02 26.77 0.37
CA THR A 376 -33.97 27.30 -0.64
C THR A 376 -33.96 26.57 -1.98
N ASP A 377 -32.84 25.99 -2.39
CA ASP A 377 -32.78 25.03 -3.50
C ASP A 377 -31.58 24.07 -3.32
N ARG A 378 -31.85 22.79 -3.01
CA ARG A 378 -30.81 21.75 -2.88
C ARG A 378 -30.30 21.23 -4.23
N GLY A 379 -30.93 21.62 -5.34
CA GLY A 379 -30.58 21.27 -6.72
C GLY A 379 -29.63 22.27 -7.40
N ASN A 380 -29.48 23.50 -6.89
CA ASN A 380 -28.68 24.57 -7.50
C ASN A 380 -27.40 24.91 -6.71
N PRO A 381 -26.19 24.48 -7.17
CA PRO A 381 -24.93 24.75 -6.48
C PRO A 381 -24.56 26.22 -6.28
N ALA A 382 -25.13 27.15 -7.06
CA ALA A 382 -24.86 28.58 -6.89
C ALA A 382 -25.50 29.18 -5.62
N LEU A 383 -26.46 28.47 -5.02
CA LEU A 383 -27.15 28.89 -3.79
C LEU A 383 -26.64 28.17 -2.53
N TRP A 384 -25.76 27.16 -2.68
CA TRP A 384 -25.25 26.37 -1.58
C TRP A 384 -24.31 27.18 -0.68
N GLN A 385 -24.63 27.24 0.60
CA GLN A 385 -23.78 27.86 1.61
C GLN A 385 -23.16 26.77 2.49
N LEU A 386 -21.95 26.31 2.15
CA LEU A 386 -21.29 25.22 2.88
C LEU A 386 -21.11 25.55 4.38
N LYS A 387 -21.33 24.53 5.24
CA LYS A 387 -21.22 24.67 6.70
C LYS A 387 -19.79 24.51 7.21
N LEU A 388 -18.89 23.91 6.45
CA LEU A 388 -17.47 23.81 6.79
C LEU A 388 -16.61 24.18 5.59
N MET A 389 -15.64 25.07 5.77
CA MET A 389 -14.78 25.58 4.71
C MET A 389 -13.36 25.72 5.21
N LEU A 390 -12.37 25.37 4.38
CA LEU A 390 -10.94 25.58 4.60
C LEU A 390 -10.39 26.43 3.45
N ASN A 391 -10.02 27.67 3.74
CA ASN A 391 -9.48 28.62 2.77
C ASN A 391 -8.02 28.98 3.12
N TYR A 392 -7.17 29.20 2.12
CA TYR A 392 -5.80 29.67 2.32
C TYR A 392 -5.66 31.11 1.79
N ALA A 393 -4.95 31.96 2.54
CA ALA A 393 -4.69 33.35 2.17
C ALA A 393 -3.74 33.49 0.96
N ARG A 394 -2.96 32.44 0.67
CA ARG A 394 -2.10 32.29 -0.52
C ARG A 394 -2.19 30.87 -1.07
N THR A 395 -1.87 30.68 -2.34
CA THR A 395 -1.84 29.36 -2.99
C THR A 395 -0.92 28.40 -2.22
N ASN A 396 -1.49 27.30 -1.76
CA ASN A 396 -0.83 26.33 -0.89
C ASN A 396 -0.01 25.31 -1.72
N ASN A 397 1.06 25.78 -2.35
CA ASN A 397 1.83 25.04 -3.36
C ASN A 397 3.36 25.04 -3.14
N GLY A 398 3.83 25.32 -1.92
CA GLY A 398 5.26 25.30 -1.61
C GLY A 398 6.07 26.52 -2.05
N THR A 399 5.45 27.54 -2.67
CA THR A 399 6.15 28.76 -3.13
C THR A 399 6.29 29.84 -2.07
N SER A 400 5.45 29.85 -1.04
CA SER A 400 5.43 30.90 -0.01
C SER A 400 6.09 30.45 1.29
N ILE A 401 7.01 31.26 1.82
CA ILE A 401 7.64 31.08 3.14
C ILE A 401 6.70 31.37 4.33
N SER A 402 5.50 31.89 4.07
CA SER A 402 4.46 32.14 5.07
C SER A 402 3.08 32.04 4.41
N ASN A 403 2.11 31.45 5.09
CA ASN A 403 0.73 31.34 4.63
C ASN A 403 -0.22 31.28 5.83
N SER A 404 -1.48 31.67 5.64
CA SER A 404 -2.54 31.53 6.64
C SER A 404 -3.65 30.65 6.09
N ALA A 405 -4.14 29.74 6.93
CA ALA A 405 -5.29 28.89 6.65
C ALA A 405 -6.42 29.23 7.62
N THR A 406 -7.64 29.32 7.09
CA THR A 406 -8.86 29.70 7.80
C THR A 406 -9.87 28.57 7.69
N ILE A 407 -10.18 27.91 8.82
CA ILE A 407 -11.30 26.98 8.92
C ILE A 407 -12.50 27.72 9.50
N THR A 408 -13.57 27.86 8.73
CA THR A 408 -14.86 28.36 9.21
C THR A 408 -15.81 27.20 9.46
N ASN A 409 -16.16 26.97 10.72
CA ASN A 409 -17.15 25.99 11.16
C ASN A 409 -18.49 26.69 11.46
N LYS A 410 -19.52 26.37 10.68
CA LYS A 410 -20.91 26.83 10.89
C LYS A 410 -21.83 25.72 11.42
N PHE A 411 -21.29 24.55 11.77
CA PHE A 411 -22.05 23.58 12.56
C PHE A 411 -22.26 24.10 13.98
N ASN A 412 -23.35 23.66 14.60
CA ASN A 412 -23.68 23.96 16.00
C ASN A 412 -22.87 23.13 17.02
N PHE A 413 -21.90 22.35 16.56
CA PHE A 413 -21.01 21.51 17.35
C PHE A 413 -19.52 21.81 17.06
N PRO A 414 -18.61 21.57 18.02
CA PRO A 414 -17.17 21.75 17.82
C PRO A 414 -16.54 20.61 16.99
N ILE A 415 -15.50 20.95 16.24
CA ILE A 415 -14.64 20.00 15.51
C ILE A 415 -13.30 19.94 16.24
N ASP A 416 -13.00 18.80 16.85
CA ASP A 416 -11.74 18.58 17.57
C ASP A 416 -10.67 18.10 16.60
N GLY A 417 -9.49 18.73 16.63
CA GLY A 417 -8.36 18.33 15.79
C GLY A 417 -8.58 18.47 14.29
N ALA A 418 -9.35 19.46 13.83
CA ALA A 418 -9.57 19.75 12.42
C ALA A 418 -8.23 19.96 11.68
N ARG A 419 -8.11 19.35 10.49
CA ARG A 419 -6.84 19.18 9.79
C ARG A 419 -6.57 20.28 8.76
N ILE A 420 -5.34 20.78 8.78
CA ILE A 420 -4.77 21.70 7.79
C ILE A 420 -3.46 21.11 7.29
N ARG A 421 -3.26 21.02 5.96
CA ARG A 421 -2.00 20.62 5.34
C ARG A 421 -1.34 21.84 4.71
N PHE A 422 -0.21 22.27 5.21
CA PHE A 422 0.60 23.29 4.54
C PHE A 422 1.65 22.64 3.65
N VAL A 423 1.71 23.09 2.39
CA VAL A 423 2.76 22.74 1.42
C VAL A 423 3.73 23.90 1.38
N MET A 424 4.96 23.68 1.86
CA MET A 424 5.93 24.75 2.16
C MET A 424 7.29 24.50 1.50
N PRO A 425 8.15 25.52 1.35
CA PRO A 425 9.53 25.35 0.92
C PRO A 425 10.32 24.34 1.78
N LYS A 426 11.24 23.59 1.16
CA LYS A 426 12.29 22.85 1.88
C LYS A 426 13.31 23.80 2.53
N GLY A 427 14.22 23.26 3.34
CA GLY A 427 15.34 24.03 3.92
C GLY A 427 14.95 25.02 5.02
N ASN A 428 13.76 24.87 5.62
CA ASN A 428 13.21 25.77 6.62
C ASN A 428 12.58 24.97 7.78
N THR A 429 12.72 25.47 9.01
CA THR A 429 11.85 25.09 10.14
C THR A 429 10.55 25.87 10.06
N TYR A 430 9.50 25.36 10.70
CA TYR A 430 8.17 25.94 10.63
C TYR A 430 7.52 26.07 12.00
N THR A 431 6.95 27.25 12.27
CA THR A 431 6.14 27.54 13.46
C THR A 431 4.72 27.91 13.04
N VAL A 432 3.74 27.63 13.91
CA VAL A 432 2.31 27.90 13.66
C VAL A 432 1.74 28.80 14.76
N SER A 433 0.84 29.71 14.40
CA SER A 433 0.23 30.67 15.33
C SER A 433 -0.83 30.05 16.25
N ALA A 434 -1.39 28.90 15.88
CA ALA A 434 -2.43 28.18 16.61
C ALA A 434 -2.47 26.71 16.18
N GLY A 435 -3.04 25.85 17.04
CA GLY A 435 -3.05 24.40 16.82
C GLY A 435 -1.67 23.74 17.02
N THR A 436 -1.58 22.46 16.68
CA THR A 436 -0.39 21.63 16.93
C THR A 436 0.03 20.91 15.65
N ILE A 437 1.29 21.11 15.24
CA ILE A 437 1.91 20.33 14.14
C ILE A 437 1.90 18.84 14.55
N GLN A 438 1.19 18.00 13.80
CA GLN A 438 1.12 16.55 14.07
C GLN A 438 2.26 15.80 13.39
N GLN A 439 2.59 16.19 12.16
CA GLN A 439 3.72 15.66 11.43
C GLN A 439 4.31 16.74 10.51
N GLN A 440 5.61 16.60 10.24
CA GLN A 440 6.31 17.38 9.24
C GLN A 440 7.35 16.49 8.54
N PHE A 441 7.32 16.46 7.22
CA PHE A 441 8.19 15.60 6.41
C PHE A 441 8.60 16.29 5.12
N ASP A 442 9.78 15.93 4.60
CA ASP A 442 10.22 16.36 3.28
C ASP A 442 9.69 15.38 2.24
N GLY A 443 8.83 15.86 1.34
CA GLY A 443 8.47 15.14 0.13
C GLY A 443 9.58 15.23 -0.93
N THR A 444 9.25 15.04 -2.21
CA THR A 444 10.23 15.20 -3.30
C THR A 444 10.68 16.65 -3.44
N THR A 445 9.75 17.59 -3.63
CA THR A 445 10.04 19.02 -3.89
C THR A 445 9.84 19.92 -2.66
N TYR A 446 8.85 19.60 -1.82
CA TYR A 446 8.35 20.48 -0.76
C TYR A 446 8.55 19.87 0.63
N ARG A 447 8.45 20.69 1.67
CA ARG A 447 8.22 20.24 3.04
C ARG A 447 6.73 20.33 3.34
N ILE A 448 6.17 19.24 3.83
CA ILE A 448 4.76 19.12 4.20
C ILE A 448 4.67 19.29 5.71
N VAL A 449 3.72 20.12 6.17
CA VAL A 449 3.46 20.37 7.59
C VAL A 449 1.97 20.22 7.83
N ASP A 450 1.57 19.11 8.47
CA ASP A 450 0.18 18.84 8.81
C ASP A 450 -0.09 19.29 10.24
N VAL A 451 -1.11 20.12 10.41
CA VAL A 451 -1.50 20.77 11.66
C VAL A 451 -2.92 20.35 12.02
N LYS A 452 -3.16 20.11 13.31
CA LYS A 452 -4.52 19.96 13.86
C LYS A 452 -4.88 21.15 14.73
N VAL A 453 -6.10 21.67 14.60
CA VAL A 453 -6.63 22.79 15.37
C VAL A 453 -8.08 22.51 15.79
N ASN A 454 -8.43 22.80 17.03
CA ASN A 454 -9.82 22.68 17.48
C ASN A 454 -10.61 23.90 17.00
N VAL A 455 -11.81 23.67 16.45
CA VAL A 455 -12.68 24.74 15.94
C VAL A 455 -14.03 24.65 16.65
N ALA A 456 -14.33 25.65 17.48
CA ALA A 456 -15.59 25.72 18.21
C ALA A 456 -16.82 25.75 17.27
N ALA A 457 -17.99 25.43 17.82
CA ALA A 457 -19.27 25.60 17.14
C ALA A 457 -19.47 27.04 16.67
N ILE A 458 -20.01 27.23 15.45
CA ILE A 458 -20.36 28.53 14.85
C ILE A 458 -19.21 29.55 14.98
N ASN A 459 -17.98 29.14 14.64
CA ASN A 459 -16.76 29.92 14.86
C ASN A 459 -15.73 29.71 13.73
N THR A 460 -14.66 30.50 13.72
CA THR A 460 -13.57 30.42 12.73
C THR A 460 -12.22 30.33 13.43
N ALA A 461 -11.40 29.35 13.03
CA ALA A 461 -10.01 29.24 13.45
C ALA A 461 -9.09 29.72 12.33
N VAL A 462 -8.02 30.46 12.69
CA VAL A 462 -6.98 30.90 11.75
C VAL A 462 -5.62 30.39 12.23
N VAL A 463 -4.94 29.63 11.38
CA VAL A 463 -3.59 29.13 11.62
C VAL A 463 -2.67 29.78 10.59
N THR A 464 -1.71 30.58 11.05
CA THR A 464 -0.63 31.12 10.21
C THR A 464 0.63 30.31 10.43
N ILE A 465 1.21 29.79 9.34
CA ILE A 465 2.49 29.10 9.34
C ILE A 465 3.59 30.06 8.85
N ASN A 466 4.73 30.06 9.52
CA ASN A 466 5.88 30.87 9.15
C ASN A 466 7.15 30.02 9.07
N ALA A 467 7.93 30.22 8.02
CA ALA A 467 9.27 29.67 7.89
C ALA A 467 10.26 30.37 8.82
N SER A 468 11.29 29.64 9.21
CA SER A 468 12.58 30.19 9.61
C SER A 468 13.68 29.43 8.86
N PRO A 469 14.69 30.11 8.29
CA PRO A 469 15.79 29.42 7.61
C PRO A 469 16.51 28.48 8.57
N ILE A 470 16.76 27.23 8.15
CA ILE A 470 17.65 26.35 8.92
C ILE A 470 19.11 26.74 8.61
N ASN A 471 19.95 26.83 9.62
CA ASN A 471 21.38 27.00 9.38
C ASN A 471 21.93 25.72 8.73
N GLN A 472 22.21 25.78 7.42
CA GLN A 472 22.72 24.64 6.67
C GLN A 472 24.24 24.59 6.68
N VAL A 473 24.78 23.38 6.74
CA VAL A 473 26.21 23.09 6.60
C VAL A 473 26.40 22.03 5.51
N SER A 474 27.54 22.07 4.82
CA SER A 474 27.89 21.07 3.81
C SER A 474 28.51 19.85 4.46
N VAL A 475 28.01 18.66 4.13
CA VAL A 475 28.58 17.39 4.60
C VAL A 475 30.00 17.23 4.04
N PRO A 476 31.03 17.05 4.88
CA PRO A 476 32.41 16.89 4.43
C PRO A 476 32.61 15.55 3.68
N ASN A 477 33.63 15.49 2.82
CA ASN A 477 34.08 14.23 2.25
C ASN A 477 34.99 13.50 3.25
N VAL A 478 34.52 12.37 3.75
CA VAL A 478 35.24 11.50 4.68
C VAL A 478 35.52 10.11 4.11
N ILE A 479 35.16 9.84 2.85
CA ILE A 479 35.60 8.65 2.12
C ILE A 479 37.14 8.61 2.07
N ASN A 480 37.72 7.41 2.22
CA ASN A 480 39.16 7.15 2.31
C ASN A 480 39.87 7.78 3.53
N GLN A 481 39.16 8.42 4.47
CA GLN A 481 39.73 8.80 5.78
C GLN A 481 39.71 7.62 6.76
N THR A 482 40.53 7.70 7.82
CA THR A 482 40.36 6.82 8.99
C THR A 482 39.09 7.18 9.76
N GLU A 483 38.52 6.23 10.50
CA GLU A 483 37.31 6.47 11.30
C GLU A 483 37.47 7.67 12.27
N ALA A 484 38.64 7.85 12.88
CA ALA A 484 38.92 8.97 13.77
C ALA A 484 38.94 10.34 13.05
N ALA A 485 39.61 10.42 11.90
CA ALA A 485 39.65 11.64 11.08
C ALA A 485 38.27 11.98 10.51
N ALA A 486 37.51 10.96 10.09
CA ALA A 486 36.14 11.11 9.62
C ALA A 486 35.23 11.71 10.70
N LYS A 487 35.26 11.15 11.92
CA LYS A 487 34.52 11.66 13.08
C LYS A 487 34.87 13.13 13.39
N SER A 488 36.16 13.46 13.39
CA SER A 488 36.61 14.84 13.65
C SER A 488 36.23 15.82 12.53
N SER A 489 36.21 15.38 11.27
CA SER A 489 35.76 16.18 10.14
C SER A 489 34.26 16.48 10.22
N ILE A 490 33.45 15.49 10.62
CA ILE A 490 32.00 15.62 10.81
C ILE A 490 31.68 16.60 11.94
N THR A 491 32.26 16.41 13.13
CA THR A 491 31.99 17.31 14.26
C THR A 491 32.53 18.73 14.03
N GLY A 492 33.70 18.87 13.38
CA GLY A 492 34.24 20.17 12.97
C GLY A 492 33.37 20.91 11.96
N ALA A 493 32.56 20.22 11.15
CA ALA A 493 31.58 20.81 10.24
C ALA A 493 30.25 21.18 10.91
N GLY A 494 30.12 21.04 12.23
CA GLY A 494 28.86 21.27 12.95
C GLY A 494 27.81 20.18 12.73
N LEU A 495 28.25 18.94 12.48
CA LEU A 495 27.41 17.76 12.26
C LEU A 495 27.62 16.71 13.37
N THR A 496 26.70 15.76 13.47
CA THR A 496 26.81 14.64 14.42
C THR A 496 27.26 13.37 13.71
N VAL A 497 27.98 12.51 14.42
CA VAL A 497 28.33 11.17 13.93
C VAL A 497 27.11 10.27 14.08
N GLY A 498 26.64 9.71 12.97
CA GLY A 498 25.49 8.79 12.95
C GLY A 498 25.89 7.35 13.27
N GLY A 499 25.06 6.40 12.83
CA GLY A 499 25.38 4.97 12.95
C GLY A 499 26.68 4.62 12.22
N VAL A 500 27.57 3.90 12.89
CA VAL A 500 28.81 3.38 12.33
C VAL A 500 28.66 1.86 12.15
N SER A 501 28.86 1.40 10.92
CA SER A 501 28.80 -0.03 10.54
C SER A 501 30.18 -0.52 10.09
N SER A 502 30.48 -1.81 10.18
CA SER A 502 31.76 -2.35 9.73
C SER A 502 31.64 -3.72 9.05
N ASN A 503 32.18 -3.83 7.83
CA ASN A 503 32.10 -5.01 6.97
C ASN A 503 33.42 -5.22 6.21
N TYR A 504 33.67 -6.43 5.73
CA TYR A 504 34.81 -6.70 4.84
C TYR A 504 34.62 -5.98 3.49
N HIS A 505 35.72 -5.46 2.93
CA HIS A 505 35.75 -4.77 1.65
C HIS A 505 37.02 -5.17 0.89
N ALA A 506 36.87 -5.74 -0.32
CA ALA A 506 37.97 -6.40 -1.03
C ALA A 506 39.17 -5.50 -1.37
N THR A 507 38.96 -4.18 -1.47
CA THR A 507 39.98 -3.22 -1.95
C THR A 507 40.26 -2.04 -1.01
N VAL A 508 39.61 -1.96 0.16
CA VAL A 508 39.79 -0.83 1.10
C VAL A 508 40.36 -1.34 2.41
N ALA A 509 41.46 -0.75 2.86
CA ALA A 509 42.17 -1.16 4.07
C ALA A 509 41.30 -1.06 5.34
N ALA A 510 41.61 -1.88 6.34
CA ALA A 510 40.86 -1.91 7.60
C ALA A 510 40.92 -0.54 8.33
N GLY A 511 39.81 -0.13 8.94
CA GLY A 511 39.69 1.15 9.66
C GLY A 511 39.45 2.38 8.77
N ILE A 512 39.36 2.21 7.45
CA ILE A 512 39.08 3.27 6.47
C ILE A 512 37.59 3.33 6.13
N ILE A 513 37.04 4.53 5.97
CA ILE A 513 35.67 4.76 5.53
C ILE A 513 35.53 4.46 4.02
N TYR A 514 34.68 3.49 3.67
CA TYR A 514 34.35 3.15 2.28
C TYR A 514 32.98 3.68 1.84
N SER A 515 32.12 4.11 2.78
CA SER A 515 30.84 4.76 2.47
C SER A 515 30.41 5.73 3.57
N GLN A 516 29.71 6.80 3.18
CA GLN A 516 29.08 7.78 4.07
C GLN A 516 27.66 8.13 3.58
N THR A 517 26.75 8.39 4.51
CA THR A 517 25.39 8.88 4.20
C THR A 517 24.99 9.95 5.21
N PRO A 518 24.63 11.18 4.79
CA PRO A 518 24.59 11.67 3.41
C PRO A 518 25.97 11.77 2.73
N GLY A 519 25.95 11.88 1.40
CA GLY A 519 27.15 12.03 0.60
C GLY A 519 27.83 13.39 0.77
N ALA A 520 29.12 13.47 0.45
CA ALA A 520 29.88 14.71 0.48
C ALA A 520 29.22 15.82 -0.36
N GLY A 521 29.31 17.06 0.11
CA GLY A 521 28.72 18.22 -0.57
C GLY A 521 27.21 18.42 -0.32
N THR A 522 26.50 17.44 0.24
CA THR A 522 25.07 17.58 0.59
C THR A 522 24.89 18.72 1.60
N LEU A 523 24.01 19.67 1.32
CA LEU A 523 23.58 20.67 2.30
C LEU A 523 22.53 20.06 3.23
N VAL A 524 22.82 20.05 4.53
CA VAL A 524 21.95 19.49 5.58
C VAL A 524 21.82 20.49 6.73
N ALA A 525 20.85 20.30 7.62
CA ALA A 525 20.72 21.15 8.81
C ALA A 525 21.94 20.98 9.75
N SER A 526 22.31 22.04 10.46
CA SER A 526 23.28 21.96 11.57
C SER A 526 22.86 20.86 12.55
N ASN A 527 23.85 20.11 13.07
CA ASN A 527 23.70 18.92 13.92
C ASN A 527 23.08 17.67 13.24
N SER A 528 22.78 17.68 11.93
CA SER A 528 22.37 16.45 11.22
C SER A 528 23.41 15.34 11.35
N SER A 529 22.97 14.08 11.35
CA SER A 529 23.86 12.95 11.51
C SER A 529 24.42 12.45 10.16
N VAL A 530 25.69 12.04 10.17
CA VAL A 530 26.36 11.38 9.05
C VAL A 530 26.73 9.96 9.46
N ALA A 531 26.04 8.98 8.88
CA ALA A 531 26.31 7.55 9.08
C ALA A 531 27.53 7.10 8.24
N LEU A 532 28.26 6.10 8.73
CA LEU A 532 29.53 5.65 8.18
C LEU A 532 29.57 4.12 8.00
N ALA A 533 30.30 3.68 6.98
CA ALA A 533 30.69 2.28 6.80
C ALA A 533 32.23 2.17 6.77
N VAL A 534 32.76 1.43 7.74
CA VAL A 534 34.20 1.22 7.98
C VAL A 534 34.60 -0.13 7.42
N SER A 535 35.70 -0.20 6.67
CA SER A 535 36.21 -1.47 6.16
C SER A 535 36.86 -2.28 7.28
N LYS A 536 36.66 -3.60 7.25
CA LYS A 536 37.42 -4.61 8.01
C LYS A 536 38.64 -5.14 7.24
N GLY A 537 38.95 -4.56 6.07
CA GLY A 537 39.87 -5.12 5.08
C GLY A 537 39.20 -6.19 4.22
N PRO A 538 39.96 -6.90 3.36
CA PRO A 538 39.52 -8.13 2.71
C PRO A 538 39.08 -9.18 3.74
N VAL A 539 38.33 -10.20 3.30
CA VAL A 539 38.05 -11.37 4.15
C VAL A 539 39.38 -12.10 4.42
N PRO A 540 39.74 -12.42 5.68
CA PRO A 540 40.97 -13.15 5.98
C PRO A 540 41.02 -14.49 5.27
N GLU A 541 42.15 -14.80 4.65
CA GLU A 541 42.39 -16.10 4.03
C GLU A 541 42.97 -17.09 5.03
N VAL A 542 42.61 -18.36 4.87
CA VAL A 542 43.12 -19.50 5.64
C VAL A 542 43.65 -20.56 4.67
N SER A 543 44.69 -21.27 5.08
CA SER A 543 45.23 -22.40 4.32
C SER A 543 44.30 -23.61 4.47
N VAL A 544 43.85 -24.18 3.35
CA VAL A 544 43.13 -25.45 3.33
C VAL A 544 44.04 -26.56 3.90
N PRO A 545 43.62 -27.30 4.94
CA PRO A 545 44.43 -28.37 5.52
C PRO A 545 44.55 -29.56 4.56
N ASN A 546 45.64 -30.33 4.69
CA ASN A 546 45.73 -31.64 4.05
C ASN A 546 44.88 -32.64 4.84
N VAL A 547 43.89 -33.23 4.18
CA VAL A 547 43.02 -34.27 4.75
C VAL A 547 43.06 -35.59 3.98
N ILE A 548 43.95 -35.72 2.99
CA ILE A 548 44.17 -36.97 2.26
C ILE A 548 44.64 -38.07 3.23
N ASN A 549 44.13 -39.29 3.04
CA ASN A 549 44.31 -40.45 3.90
C ASN A 549 43.79 -40.31 5.36
N LEU A 550 43.09 -39.22 5.70
CA LEU A 550 42.29 -39.17 6.93
C LEU A 550 40.94 -39.87 6.75
N THR A 551 40.29 -40.25 7.85
CA THR A 551 38.87 -40.65 7.83
C THR A 551 37.98 -39.43 7.62
N GLU A 552 36.75 -39.62 7.13
CA GLU A 552 35.79 -38.53 6.90
C GLU A 552 35.55 -37.66 8.16
N ALA A 553 35.50 -38.28 9.35
CA ALA A 553 35.33 -37.57 10.61
C ALA A 553 36.55 -36.71 10.98
N ALA A 554 37.77 -37.25 10.81
CA ALA A 554 39.00 -36.50 11.05
C ALA A 554 39.21 -35.38 10.02
N ALA A 555 38.85 -35.62 8.75
CA ALA A 555 38.86 -34.61 7.69
C ALA A 555 37.89 -33.46 8.01
N LYS A 556 36.63 -33.77 8.36
CA LYS A 556 35.63 -32.79 8.79
C LYS A 556 36.13 -31.95 9.96
N SER A 557 36.65 -32.59 11.01
CA SER A 557 37.20 -31.90 12.19
C SER A 557 38.38 -30.98 11.84
N SER A 558 39.28 -31.42 10.96
CA SER A 558 40.42 -30.62 10.51
C SER A 558 39.99 -29.38 9.72
N ILE A 559 38.99 -29.52 8.84
CA ILE A 559 38.47 -28.44 8.00
C ILE A 559 37.71 -27.41 8.86
N THR A 560 36.84 -27.84 9.78
CA THR A 560 36.15 -26.90 10.69
C THR A 560 37.11 -26.21 11.65
N SER A 561 38.15 -26.91 12.13
CA SER A 561 39.21 -26.31 12.96
C SER A 561 40.05 -25.27 12.21
N ALA A 562 40.17 -25.39 10.88
CA ALA A 562 40.81 -24.40 10.01
C ALA A 562 39.90 -23.20 9.66
N GLY A 563 38.69 -23.11 10.22
CA GLY A 563 37.73 -22.04 9.89
C GLY A 563 37.07 -22.19 8.52
N LEU A 564 36.97 -23.42 8.01
CA LEU A 564 36.38 -23.76 6.72
C LEU A 564 35.13 -24.64 6.88
N THR A 565 34.32 -24.74 5.82
CA THR A 565 33.12 -25.60 5.79
C THR A 565 33.34 -26.82 4.90
N VAL A 566 32.51 -27.86 5.03
CA VAL A 566 32.58 -29.07 4.16
C VAL A 566 31.38 -29.08 3.20
N SER A 567 31.63 -28.91 1.91
CA SER A 567 30.61 -28.91 0.85
C SER A 567 30.50 -30.27 0.17
N GLY A 568 29.71 -31.16 0.77
CA GLY A 568 29.42 -32.48 0.23
C GLY A 568 30.54 -33.50 0.41
N VAL A 569 30.14 -34.76 0.47
CA VAL A 569 31.04 -35.91 0.55
C VAL A 569 30.61 -36.91 -0.52
N SER A 570 31.47 -37.11 -1.51
CA SER A 570 31.31 -38.12 -2.56
C SER A 570 31.99 -39.42 -2.15
N SER A 571 31.59 -40.56 -2.73
CA SER A 571 32.28 -41.83 -2.50
C SER A 571 32.37 -42.70 -3.75
N ASN A 572 33.58 -43.17 -4.06
CA ASN A 572 33.86 -44.01 -5.23
C ASN A 572 34.97 -45.02 -4.93
N TYR A 573 35.11 -46.08 -5.75
CA TYR A 573 36.22 -47.01 -5.64
C TYR A 573 37.54 -46.32 -6.02
N HIS A 574 38.63 -46.70 -5.34
CA HIS A 574 39.97 -46.19 -5.59
C HIS A 574 40.98 -47.33 -5.62
N ALA A 575 41.86 -47.37 -6.63
CA ALA A 575 42.75 -48.50 -6.87
C ALA A 575 43.79 -48.75 -5.76
N THR A 576 44.12 -47.73 -4.96
CA THR A 576 45.25 -47.76 -4.01
C THR A 576 44.96 -47.17 -2.62
N VAL A 577 43.76 -46.66 -2.36
CA VAL A 577 43.42 -46.02 -1.06
C VAL A 577 42.36 -46.85 -0.35
N ALA A 578 42.61 -47.19 0.92
CA ALA A 578 41.73 -48.03 1.72
C ALA A 578 40.33 -47.42 1.91
N ALA A 579 39.32 -48.28 2.08
CA ALA A 579 37.94 -47.86 2.25
C ALA A 579 37.76 -46.96 3.50
N GLY A 580 36.94 -45.91 3.38
CA GLY A 580 36.67 -44.95 4.45
C GLY A 580 37.68 -43.81 4.60
N LEU A 581 38.76 -43.81 3.81
CA LEU A 581 39.75 -42.72 3.78
C LEU A 581 39.48 -41.72 2.65
N ILE A 582 39.84 -40.45 2.84
CA ILE A 582 39.79 -39.42 1.80
C ILE A 582 40.88 -39.67 0.76
N TYR A 583 40.52 -39.80 -0.52
CA TYR A 583 41.47 -39.87 -1.65
C TYR A 583 41.54 -38.58 -2.46
N SER A 584 40.57 -37.67 -2.32
CA SER A 584 40.62 -36.34 -2.94
C SER A 584 39.90 -35.28 -2.10
N GLN A 585 40.40 -34.06 -2.18
CA GLN A 585 39.82 -32.85 -1.61
C GLN A 585 39.84 -31.72 -2.66
N THR A 586 38.89 -30.79 -2.61
CA THR A 586 38.91 -29.59 -3.46
C THR A 586 38.30 -28.41 -2.70
N PRO A 587 38.99 -27.27 -2.53
CA PRO A 587 40.35 -26.97 -3.01
C PRO A 587 41.45 -27.86 -2.41
N GLY A 588 42.61 -27.87 -3.07
CA GLY A 588 43.77 -28.69 -2.67
C GLY A 588 44.41 -28.22 -1.36
N ALA A 589 45.18 -29.10 -0.73
CA ALA A 589 45.93 -28.78 0.48
C ALA A 589 46.92 -27.63 0.23
N GLY A 590 47.03 -26.70 1.17
CA GLY A 590 47.90 -25.52 1.05
C GLY A 590 47.34 -24.39 0.18
N ALA A 591 46.16 -24.55 -0.43
CA ALA A 591 45.47 -23.45 -1.10
C ALA A 591 45.01 -22.41 -0.06
N MET A 592 45.33 -21.13 -0.29
CA MET A 592 44.75 -20.03 0.48
C MET A 592 43.34 -19.71 -0.05
N VAL A 593 42.36 -19.65 0.85
CA VAL A 593 40.96 -19.35 0.52
C VAL A 593 40.33 -18.49 1.61
N ALA A 594 39.29 -17.73 1.28
CA ALA A 594 38.59 -16.89 2.25
C ALA A 594 37.99 -17.72 3.41
N SER A 595 38.01 -17.17 4.62
CA SER A 595 37.43 -17.80 5.80
C SER A 595 35.96 -18.20 5.57
N ASN A 596 35.58 -19.39 6.05
CA ASN A 596 34.31 -20.09 5.80
C ASN A 596 34.09 -20.64 4.38
N SER A 597 35.03 -20.49 3.44
CA SER A 597 35.00 -21.21 2.16
C SER A 597 34.85 -22.72 2.37
N SER A 598 34.27 -23.40 1.38
CA SER A 598 33.91 -24.80 1.50
C SER A 598 34.89 -25.74 0.78
N VAL A 599 35.16 -26.88 1.40
CA VAL A 599 36.00 -27.95 0.88
C VAL A 599 35.12 -29.16 0.57
N ALA A 600 35.12 -29.61 -0.69
CA ALA A 600 34.48 -30.85 -1.13
C ALA A 600 35.41 -32.04 -0.90
N LEU A 601 34.84 -33.20 -0.55
CA LEU A 601 35.60 -34.42 -0.21
C LEU A 601 35.19 -35.63 -1.06
N ALA A 602 36.15 -36.54 -1.30
CA ALA A 602 35.91 -37.84 -1.91
C ALA A 602 36.49 -38.97 -1.05
N VAL A 603 35.61 -39.85 -0.56
CA VAL A 603 35.92 -41.02 0.28
C VAL A 603 36.09 -42.26 -0.60
N SER A 604 37.13 -43.05 -0.33
CA SER A 604 37.36 -44.31 -1.02
C SER A 604 36.37 -45.39 -0.54
N LYS A 605 35.84 -46.18 -1.49
CA LYS A 605 35.12 -47.44 -1.24
C LYS A 605 36.07 -48.66 -1.21
N GLY A 606 37.38 -48.43 -1.23
CA GLY A 606 38.40 -49.46 -1.46
C GLY A 606 38.57 -49.77 -2.95
N GLN A 607 39.29 -50.86 -3.25
CA GLN A 607 39.35 -51.39 -4.61
C GLN A 607 37.97 -51.90 -5.07
N SER A 608 37.72 -51.88 -6.38
CA SER A 608 36.50 -52.47 -6.92
C SER A 608 36.67 -53.98 -7.03
N ASN A 609 35.81 -54.75 -6.34
CA ASN A 609 35.78 -56.22 -6.43
C ASN A 609 35.06 -56.72 -7.70
N GLN A 610 34.92 -55.88 -8.73
CA GLN A 610 34.52 -56.33 -10.06
C GLN A 610 35.72 -57.05 -10.70
N PRO A 611 35.57 -58.32 -11.16
CA PRO A 611 36.59 -58.92 -12.01
C PRO A 611 36.74 -58.08 -13.30
N PRO A 612 37.92 -58.06 -13.94
CA PRO A 612 38.10 -57.32 -15.19
C PRO A 612 37.06 -57.79 -16.21
N SER A 613 36.33 -56.84 -16.79
CA SER A 613 35.36 -57.13 -17.85
C SER A 613 36.10 -57.66 -19.07
N PHE A 614 36.00 -58.98 -19.29
CA PHE A 614 36.53 -59.64 -20.48
C PHE A 614 35.91 -59.01 -21.73
N VAL A 615 36.72 -58.21 -22.44
CA VAL A 615 36.36 -57.74 -23.77
C VAL A 615 36.37 -58.95 -24.69
N SER A 616 35.19 -59.35 -25.17
CA SER A 616 35.05 -60.41 -26.16
C SER A 616 35.57 -59.91 -27.51
N ASP A 617 36.82 -60.23 -27.81
CA ASP A 617 37.49 -59.92 -29.08
C ASP A 617 36.69 -60.53 -30.26
N PRO A 618 36.21 -59.73 -31.25
CA PRO A 618 35.15 -60.16 -32.18
C PRO A 618 35.61 -61.10 -33.32
N PHE A 619 36.57 -61.99 -33.08
CA PHE A 619 37.07 -62.97 -34.06
C PHE A 619 36.75 -64.43 -33.69
N SER A 620 35.45 -64.76 -33.66
CA SER A 620 34.97 -66.15 -33.60
C SER A 620 33.60 -66.34 -34.30
N MET A 621 33.52 -66.01 -35.59
CA MET A 621 32.38 -66.38 -36.46
C MET A 621 32.80 -66.92 -37.84
N ALA A 622 33.69 -67.92 -37.83
CA ALA A 622 33.84 -68.93 -38.89
C ALA A 622 34.56 -70.15 -38.26
N SER A 623 34.17 -71.40 -38.48
CA SER A 623 33.06 -71.94 -39.30
C SER A 623 32.51 -73.22 -38.67
N ALA A 624 31.19 -73.33 -38.53
CA ALA A 624 30.51 -74.54 -38.07
C ALA A 624 29.43 -74.97 -39.07
N ASN A 625 29.84 -75.27 -40.30
CA ASN A 625 29.11 -76.08 -41.27
C ASN A 625 30.08 -76.56 -42.37
N GLU A 626 30.17 -77.89 -42.54
CA GLU A 626 30.57 -78.63 -43.75
C GLU A 626 31.96 -78.37 -44.39
N ALA A 627 32.66 -79.37 -44.93
CA ALA A 627 32.58 -80.83 -44.74
C ALA A 627 33.90 -81.48 -45.16
N SER A 628 34.28 -82.59 -44.52
CA SER A 628 35.41 -83.41 -44.97
C SER A 628 34.99 -84.34 -46.12
N ALA A 629 34.96 -83.80 -47.35
CA ALA A 629 34.63 -84.56 -48.56
C ALA A 629 35.82 -84.66 -49.53
N TYR A 630 36.44 -85.83 -49.53
CA TYR A 630 37.27 -86.43 -50.58
C TYR A 630 38.61 -85.78 -51.03
N ARG A 631 39.57 -86.71 -51.08
CA ARG A 631 40.86 -86.73 -51.78
C ARG A 631 40.86 -86.05 -53.16
N GLY A 632 41.97 -85.39 -53.46
CA GLY A 632 42.37 -84.89 -54.79
C GLY A 632 43.85 -84.52 -54.77
#